data_AF-A0A498E8Q8-F1
#
_entry.id   AF-A0A498E8Q8-F1
#
_cell.length_a   1.000
_cell.length_b   1.000
_cell.length_c   1.000
_cell.angle_alpha   90.00
_cell.angle_beta   90.00
_cell.angle_gamma   90.00
#
_symmetry.space_group_name_H-M   'P 1'
#
loop_
_entity.id
_entity.type
_entity.pdbx_description
1 polymer ?
#
loop_
_entity_poly.entity_id
_entity_poly.type
_entity_poly.pdbx_seq_one_letter_code
_entity_poly.pdbx_strand_id
1 'polypeptide(L)'
;MHTIGRKSDEEGPACRLGCYRARDGSDGATVGLDVNRPHAAVVVGKRGSGKSHTLGVMAEGLARAAGVAPVVIDPMGVFCGLTESPIDATVHDSPRVRADALPPSAWPELLGLDPTAPAGSLVWRLAAEEDSLVAMRGAVDDDDAAPETRRAAANHLALADSWDVFHPEGLDPRSLCGSSPDVLDLSGLEATPASAVVRVVARGLYDARVAGSVPRIPWLLLDEAHAFAGGLADPALRTLLTRGRAPGVGVVLATQRPSALPEVAVSQADLRVVHRLTAGPDVSAMAAADPTYFDESLRARLPRERGCALVVDDTTETVHDVRVRPRETPDGGATPRAVSAPGSSETIE
;
A
#
# COMPACT_ATOMS: atom_id res chain seq x y z
N MET A 1 -12.22 14.55 -20.67
CA MET A 1 -11.93 14.38 -19.23
C MET A 1 -10.52 14.87 -19.02
N HIS A 2 -10.27 15.77 -18.06
CA HIS A 2 -8.89 16.13 -17.72
C HIS A 2 -8.26 14.98 -16.93
N THR A 3 -6.97 14.68 -17.16
CA THR A 3 -6.29 13.53 -16.54
C THR A 3 -5.08 14.03 -15.77
N ILE A 4 -5.13 13.89 -14.45
CA ILE A 4 -4.02 14.18 -13.53
C ILE A 4 -2.94 13.11 -13.72
N GLY A 5 -1.67 13.49 -13.70
CA GLY A 5 -0.50 12.63 -13.91
C GLY A 5 -0.09 12.52 -15.38
N ARG A 6 -0.75 13.25 -16.29
CA ARG A 6 -0.54 13.16 -17.73
C ARG A 6 -0.37 14.50 -18.41
N LYS A 7 0.66 14.63 -19.25
CA LYS A 7 0.82 15.80 -20.13
C LYS A 7 -0.23 15.77 -21.24
N SER A 8 -0.66 16.95 -21.69
CA SER A 8 -1.85 17.11 -22.55
C SER A 8 -1.74 16.48 -23.94
N ASP A 9 -0.54 16.13 -24.39
CA ASP A 9 -0.21 15.50 -25.65
C ASP A 9 -0.19 13.96 -25.60
N GLU A 10 -0.40 13.36 -24.43
CA GLU A 10 -0.31 11.91 -24.23
C GLU A 10 -1.69 11.25 -24.16
N GLU A 11 -1.80 10.07 -24.79
CA GLU A 11 -2.99 9.21 -24.74
C GLU A 11 -2.71 7.95 -23.90
N GLY A 12 -3.78 7.32 -23.40
CA GLY A 12 -3.66 6.08 -22.62
C GLY A 12 -4.81 5.86 -21.63
N PRO A 13 -4.85 4.70 -20.95
CA PRO A 13 -5.83 4.38 -19.93
C PRO A 13 -5.79 5.37 -18.76
N ALA A 14 -6.97 5.80 -18.31
CA ALA A 14 -7.14 6.70 -17.18
C ALA A 14 -8.28 6.19 -16.28
N CYS A 15 -8.15 6.39 -14.97
CA CYS A 15 -9.14 6.04 -13.98
C CYS A 15 -9.98 7.25 -13.61
N ARG A 16 -11.31 7.16 -13.62
CA ARG A 16 -12.16 8.27 -13.18
C ARG A 16 -12.03 8.46 -11.66
N LEU A 17 -11.43 9.57 -11.25
CA LEU A 17 -11.24 9.93 -9.84
C LEU A 17 -12.44 10.70 -9.27
N GLY A 18 -13.03 11.59 -10.06
CA GLY A 18 -14.09 12.48 -9.56
C GLY A 18 -14.39 13.64 -10.49
N CYS A 19 -14.65 14.80 -9.90
CA CYS A 19 -14.85 16.06 -10.61
C CYS A 19 -14.05 17.18 -9.94
N TYR A 20 -13.74 18.22 -10.70
CA TYR A 20 -13.20 19.45 -10.11
C TYR A 20 -14.21 20.05 -9.13
N ARG A 21 -13.69 20.67 -8.07
CA ARG A 21 -14.48 21.45 -7.13
C ARG A 21 -14.24 22.94 -7.37
N ALA A 22 -15.29 23.66 -7.73
CA ALA A 22 -15.23 25.10 -7.88
C ALA A 22 -15.14 25.81 -6.51
N ARG A 23 -14.76 27.09 -6.50
CA ARG A 23 -14.63 27.89 -5.28
C ARG A 23 -15.94 28.06 -4.51
N ASP A 24 -17.07 28.02 -5.22
CA ASP A 24 -18.41 28.06 -4.64
C ASP A 24 -18.89 26.68 -4.11
N GLY A 25 -18.04 25.65 -4.22
CA GLY A 25 -18.33 24.28 -3.79
C GLY A 25 -19.06 23.42 -4.82
N SER A 26 -19.42 23.99 -5.98
CA SER A 26 -20.09 23.27 -7.06
C SER A 26 -19.15 22.32 -7.81
N ASP A 27 -19.75 21.32 -8.45
CA ASP A 27 -19.01 20.31 -9.20
C ASP A 27 -18.74 20.81 -10.63
N GLY A 28 -17.48 20.75 -11.03
CA GLY A 28 -17.00 21.11 -12.35
C GLY A 28 -16.83 19.90 -13.26
N ALA A 29 -15.90 20.00 -14.22
CA ALA A 29 -15.63 18.94 -15.18
C ALA A 29 -15.11 17.65 -14.51
N THR A 30 -15.35 16.51 -15.15
CA THR A 30 -14.83 15.21 -14.68
C THR A 30 -13.31 15.17 -14.77
N VAL A 31 -12.70 14.62 -13.71
CA VAL A 31 -11.25 14.43 -13.54
C VAL A 31 -10.94 12.95 -13.47
N GLY A 32 -9.94 12.54 -14.23
CA GLY A 32 -9.31 11.23 -14.19
C GLY A 32 -7.89 11.29 -13.61
N LEU A 33 -7.35 10.11 -13.36
CA LEU A 33 -5.98 9.84 -12.95
C LEU A 33 -5.31 9.01 -14.05
N ASP A 34 -4.09 9.37 -14.45
CA ASP A 34 -3.31 8.58 -15.37
C ASP A 34 -2.94 7.25 -14.73
N VAL A 35 -3.16 6.18 -15.48
CA VAL A 35 -2.72 4.84 -15.09
C VAL A 35 -1.99 4.14 -16.22
N ASN A 36 -1.67 4.87 -17.29
CA ASN A 36 -0.85 4.38 -18.38
C ASN A 36 0.60 4.24 -17.96
N ARG A 37 1.05 5.07 -17.00
CA ARG A 37 2.39 5.03 -16.43
C ARG A 37 2.34 4.78 -14.93
N PRO A 38 3.38 4.17 -14.36
CA PRO A 38 3.50 4.07 -12.91
C PRO A 38 3.65 5.45 -12.27
N HIS A 39 2.91 5.68 -11.19
CA HIS A 39 3.05 6.84 -10.32
C HIS A 39 3.55 6.42 -8.94
N ALA A 40 4.27 7.33 -8.27
CA ALA A 40 4.52 7.26 -6.84
C ALA A 40 3.57 8.27 -6.17
N ALA A 41 2.51 7.78 -5.55
CA ALA A 41 1.49 8.63 -4.96
C ALA A 41 1.42 8.49 -3.44
N VAL A 42 1.04 9.59 -2.78
CA VAL A 42 0.63 9.56 -1.37
C VAL A 42 -0.80 10.07 -1.22
N VAL A 43 -1.60 9.36 -0.43
CA VAL A 43 -2.99 9.73 -0.11
C VAL A 43 -3.11 9.99 1.39
N VAL A 44 -3.33 11.24 1.77
CA VAL A 44 -3.22 11.66 3.17
C VAL A 44 -4.46 12.39 3.66
N GLY A 45 -4.69 12.40 4.97
CA GLY A 45 -5.89 12.96 5.58
C GLY A 45 -6.22 12.38 6.95
N LYS A 46 -6.94 13.13 7.79
CA LYS A 46 -7.37 12.65 9.10
C LYS A 46 -8.36 11.47 9.01
N ARG A 47 -8.64 10.80 10.12
CA ARG A 47 -9.68 9.76 10.18
C ARG A 47 -11.03 10.30 9.67
N GLY A 48 -11.68 9.51 8.80
CA GLY A 48 -12.96 9.85 8.18
C GLY A 48 -12.92 10.98 7.12
N SER A 49 -11.73 11.40 6.66
CA SER A 49 -11.63 12.44 5.61
C SER A 49 -11.95 11.93 4.20
N GLY A 50 -11.83 10.61 3.96
CA GLY A 50 -12.05 9.97 2.66
C GLY A 50 -10.83 9.25 2.07
N LYS A 51 -9.72 9.08 2.78
CA LYS A 51 -8.51 8.41 2.25
C LYS A 51 -8.76 6.99 1.72
N SER A 52 -9.22 6.06 2.56
CA SER A 52 -9.46 4.67 2.14
C SER A 52 -10.56 4.58 1.09
N HIS A 53 -11.54 5.50 1.13
CA HIS A 53 -12.53 5.66 0.06
C HIS A 53 -11.86 6.02 -1.28
N THR A 54 -10.90 6.95 -1.28
CA THR A 54 -10.12 7.31 -2.46
C THR A 54 -9.29 6.15 -2.98
N LEU A 55 -8.66 5.36 -2.10
CA LEU A 55 -7.97 4.13 -2.52
C LEU A 55 -8.93 3.14 -3.17
N GLY A 56 -10.15 3.00 -2.64
CA GLY A 56 -11.18 2.15 -3.22
C GLY A 56 -11.59 2.62 -4.61
N VAL A 57 -11.77 3.94 -4.80
CA VAL A 57 -12.02 4.54 -6.12
C VAL A 57 -10.87 4.30 -7.10
N MET A 58 -9.62 4.38 -6.64
CA MET A 58 -8.44 4.06 -7.43
C MET A 58 -8.41 2.58 -7.81
N ALA A 59 -8.65 1.66 -6.87
CA ALA A 59 -8.72 0.22 -7.12
C ALA A 59 -9.80 -0.13 -8.14
N GLU A 60 -11.01 0.42 -8.00
CA GLU A 60 -12.12 0.26 -8.95
C GLU A 60 -11.78 0.78 -10.36
N GLY A 61 -11.03 1.88 -10.44
CA GLY A 61 -10.56 2.43 -11.70
C GLY A 61 -9.52 1.53 -12.35
N LEU A 62 -8.51 1.13 -11.58
CA LEU A 62 -7.39 0.31 -12.04
C LEU A 62 -7.89 -1.06 -12.53
N ALA A 63 -8.88 -1.66 -11.87
CA ALA A 63 -9.52 -2.91 -12.30
C ALA A 63 -10.05 -2.87 -13.74
N ARG A 64 -10.39 -1.67 -14.24
CA ARG A 64 -10.95 -1.46 -15.60
C ARG A 64 -9.90 -1.02 -16.61
N ALA A 65 -8.71 -0.64 -16.15
CA ALA A 65 -7.66 -0.18 -17.03
C ALA A 65 -6.93 -1.37 -17.67
N ALA A 66 -6.79 -1.33 -18.99
CA ALA A 66 -6.00 -2.33 -19.70
C ALA A 66 -4.51 -2.20 -19.31
N GLY A 67 -3.84 -3.34 -19.12
CA GLY A 67 -2.39 -3.36 -18.90
C GLY A 67 -1.92 -3.07 -17.47
N VAL A 68 -2.83 -2.85 -16.51
CA VAL A 68 -2.49 -2.70 -15.09
C VAL A 68 -2.97 -3.90 -14.27
N ALA A 69 -2.35 -4.09 -13.10
CA ALA A 69 -2.72 -5.10 -12.11
C ALA A 69 -2.80 -4.47 -10.71
N PRO A 70 -4.01 -4.25 -10.16
CA PRO A 70 -4.17 -3.62 -8.86
C PRO A 70 -3.90 -4.62 -7.72
N VAL A 71 -3.03 -4.26 -6.78
CA VAL A 71 -2.76 -5.04 -5.57
C VAL A 71 -3.00 -4.16 -4.36
N VAL A 72 -4.00 -4.49 -3.54
CA VAL A 72 -4.35 -3.74 -2.33
C VAL A 72 -3.77 -4.47 -1.12
N ILE A 73 -3.00 -3.78 -0.29
CA ILE A 73 -2.64 -4.24 1.04
C ILE A 73 -3.57 -3.56 2.04
N ASP A 74 -4.32 -4.37 2.77
CA ASP A 74 -5.39 -3.92 3.65
C ASP A 74 -5.14 -4.34 5.11
N PRO A 75 -4.46 -3.51 5.90
CA PRO A 75 -4.26 -3.79 7.32
C PRO A 75 -5.53 -3.74 8.17
N MET A 76 -6.62 -3.15 7.66
CA MET A 76 -7.82 -2.85 8.45
C MET A 76 -9.06 -3.66 8.01
N GLY A 77 -8.96 -4.45 6.93
CA GLY A 77 -10.05 -5.28 6.41
C GLY A 77 -11.23 -4.48 5.83
N VAL A 78 -10.98 -3.27 5.31
CA VAL A 78 -12.03 -2.36 4.81
C VAL A 78 -12.29 -2.44 3.30
N PHE A 79 -11.49 -3.20 2.56
CA PHE A 79 -11.56 -3.32 1.10
C PHE A 79 -12.29 -4.57 0.59
N CYS A 80 -12.87 -5.40 1.47
CA CYS A 80 -13.61 -6.61 1.09
C CYS A 80 -14.78 -6.35 0.12
N GLY A 81 -15.37 -5.15 0.13
CA GLY A 81 -16.41 -4.76 -0.82
C GLY A 81 -15.96 -4.79 -2.29
N LEU A 82 -14.65 -4.76 -2.58
CA LEU A 82 -14.12 -4.92 -3.94
C LEU A 82 -14.41 -6.30 -4.56
N THR A 83 -14.82 -7.29 -3.75
CA THR A 83 -15.27 -8.60 -4.25
C THR A 83 -16.60 -8.53 -5.00
N GLU A 84 -17.37 -7.46 -4.83
CA GLU A 84 -18.66 -7.33 -5.49
C GLU A 84 -18.52 -6.92 -6.97
N SER A 85 -19.47 -7.40 -7.77
CA SER A 85 -19.59 -7.04 -9.18
C SER A 85 -19.79 -5.52 -9.34
N PRO A 86 -19.15 -4.88 -10.33
CA PRO A 86 -18.43 -5.47 -11.46
C PRO A 86 -16.90 -5.53 -11.27
N ILE A 87 -16.39 -5.47 -10.03
CA ILE A 87 -14.94 -5.46 -9.77
C ILE A 87 -14.41 -6.88 -9.60
N ASP A 88 -15.14 -7.74 -8.88
CA ASP A 88 -14.83 -9.17 -8.72
C ASP A 88 -13.38 -9.42 -8.26
N ALA A 89 -12.91 -8.64 -7.27
CA ALA A 89 -11.57 -8.79 -6.69
C ALA A 89 -11.40 -10.14 -5.98
N THR A 90 -10.16 -10.64 -5.96
CA THR A 90 -9.77 -11.80 -5.14
C THR A 90 -9.25 -11.31 -3.79
N VAL A 91 -9.85 -11.77 -2.70
CA VAL A 91 -9.35 -11.51 -1.34
C VAL A 91 -8.51 -12.70 -0.88
N HIS A 92 -7.31 -12.41 -0.42
CA HIS A 92 -6.40 -13.37 0.20
C HIS A 92 -6.49 -13.17 1.71
N ASP A 93 -7.34 -13.96 2.36
CA ASP A 93 -7.45 -13.99 3.81
C ASP A 93 -6.20 -14.64 4.42
N SER A 94 -5.57 -13.98 5.39
CA SER A 94 -4.34 -14.46 6.06
C SER A 94 -3.24 -14.86 5.06
N PRO A 95 -2.77 -13.91 4.23
CA PRO A 95 -1.84 -14.20 3.14
C PRO A 95 -0.53 -14.76 3.68
N ARG A 96 -0.09 -15.88 3.09
CA ARG A 96 1.20 -16.51 3.38
C ARG A 96 2.20 -16.19 2.29
N VAL A 97 3.48 -16.15 2.64
CA VAL A 97 4.59 -15.89 1.73
C VAL A 97 5.65 -16.97 1.87
N ARG A 98 6.50 -17.12 0.86
CA ARG A 98 7.65 -18.00 0.96
C ARG A 98 8.73 -17.40 1.87
N ALA A 99 9.41 -18.25 2.63
CA ALA A 99 10.49 -17.84 3.52
C ALA A 99 11.69 -17.27 2.74
N ASP A 100 12.06 -17.93 1.63
CA ASP A 100 13.16 -17.54 0.75
C ASP A 100 12.87 -16.30 -0.12
N ALA A 101 11.63 -15.82 -0.14
CA ALA A 101 11.29 -14.53 -0.75
C ALA A 101 11.72 -13.35 0.13
N LEU A 102 12.01 -13.57 1.42
CA LEU A 102 12.69 -12.59 2.25
C LEU A 102 14.20 -12.71 2.07
N PRO A 103 14.92 -11.59 1.90
CA PRO A 103 16.38 -11.66 1.83
C PRO A 103 16.94 -12.19 3.18
N PRO A 104 17.98 -13.04 3.16
CA PRO A 104 18.53 -13.64 4.38
C PRO A 104 18.89 -12.62 5.47
N SER A 105 19.37 -11.44 5.04
CA SER A 105 19.74 -10.33 5.93
C SER A 105 18.58 -9.71 6.71
N ALA A 106 17.34 -9.94 6.29
CA ALA A 106 16.14 -9.42 6.95
C ALA A 106 15.65 -10.33 8.09
N TRP A 107 16.07 -11.59 8.14
CA TRP A 107 15.61 -12.54 9.14
C TRP A 107 16.00 -12.18 10.58
N PRO A 108 17.23 -11.72 10.88
CA PRO A 108 17.55 -11.26 12.22
C PRO A 108 16.65 -10.10 12.67
N GLU A 109 16.46 -9.08 11.83
CA GLU A 109 15.56 -7.95 12.12
C GLU A 109 14.13 -8.40 12.36
N LEU A 110 13.59 -9.25 11.48
CA LEU A 110 12.25 -9.85 11.60
C LEU A 110 12.05 -10.52 12.97
N LEU A 111 13.07 -11.22 13.46
CA LEU A 111 13.04 -11.96 14.72
C LEU A 111 13.45 -11.13 15.94
N GLY A 112 13.79 -9.85 15.78
CA GLY A 112 14.28 -9.00 16.86
C GLY A 112 15.68 -9.38 17.37
N LEU A 113 16.51 -9.96 16.50
CA LEU A 113 17.88 -10.37 16.77
C LEU A 113 18.89 -9.36 16.21
N ASP A 114 20.00 -9.16 16.94
CA ASP A 114 21.17 -8.48 16.39
C ASP A 114 21.87 -9.40 15.37
N PRO A 115 22.02 -9.00 14.10
CA PRO A 115 22.64 -9.82 13.06
C PRO A 115 24.11 -10.17 13.33
N THR A 116 24.78 -9.43 14.23
CA THR A 116 26.17 -9.68 14.61
C THR A 116 26.30 -10.56 15.86
N ALA A 117 25.22 -10.72 16.63
CA ALA A 117 25.18 -11.63 17.77
C ALA A 117 25.11 -13.10 17.28
N PRO A 118 25.59 -14.08 18.09
CA PRO A 118 25.66 -15.48 17.66
C PRO A 118 24.34 -16.06 17.11
N ALA A 119 23.21 -15.74 17.74
CA ALA A 119 21.91 -16.25 17.29
C ALA A 119 21.44 -15.57 15.99
N GLY A 120 21.67 -14.26 15.84
CA GLY A 120 21.31 -13.54 14.62
C GLY A 120 22.18 -13.94 13.43
N SER A 121 23.48 -14.15 13.63
CA SER A 121 24.37 -14.61 12.57
C SER A 121 24.07 -16.05 12.14
N LEU A 122 23.70 -16.93 13.08
CA LEU A 122 23.20 -18.27 12.78
C LEU A 122 21.92 -18.21 11.95
N VAL A 123 20.90 -17.47 12.40
CA VAL A 123 19.64 -17.31 11.66
C VAL A 123 19.87 -16.75 10.26
N TRP A 124 20.73 -15.74 10.11
CA TRP A 124 21.07 -15.19 8.80
C TRP A 124 21.63 -16.30 7.90
N ARG A 125 22.64 -17.04 8.37
CA ARG A 125 23.28 -18.09 7.57
C ARG A 125 22.26 -19.16 7.15
N LEU A 126 21.43 -19.63 8.08
CA LEU A 126 20.39 -20.62 7.77
C LEU A 126 19.39 -20.10 6.75
N ALA A 127 18.97 -18.83 6.86
CA ALA A 127 18.10 -18.22 5.86
C ALA A 127 18.75 -18.07 4.47
N ALA A 128 20.08 -18.10 4.39
CA ALA A 128 20.81 -18.07 3.13
C ALA A 128 21.07 -19.46 2.53
N GLU A 129 21.01 -20.50 3.36
CA GLU A 129 21.27 -21.90 2.98
C GLU A 129 19.98 -22.67 2.72
N GLU A 130 18.87 -22.28 3.35
CA GLU A 130 17.60 -23.01 3.35
C GLU A 130 16.45 -22.23 2.69
N ASP A 131 15.64 -22.92 1.89
CA ASP A 131 14.55 -22.28 1.12
C ASP A 131 13.22 -22.17 1.89
N SER A 132 13.13 -22.77 3.09
CA SER A 132 11.89 -22.81 3.88
C SER A 132 12.13 -22.66 5.38
N LEU A 133 11.15 -22.11 6.10
CA LEU A 133 11.21 -21.99 7.56
C LEU A 133 11.32 -23.35 8.25
N VAL A 134 10.67 -24.39 7.69
CA VAL A 134 10.76 -25.76 8.20
C VAL A 134 12.19 -26.28 8.07
N ALA A 135 12.83 -26.06 6.92
CA ALA A 135 14.22 -26.47 6.70
C ALA A 135 15.19 -25.69 7.59
N MET A 136 15.01 -24.36 7.74
CA MET A 136 15.80 -23.56 8.69
C MET A 136 15.71 -24.11 10.12
N ARG A 137 14.52 -24.50 10.57
CA ARG A 137 14.32 -25.06 11.92
C ARG A 137 15.02 -26.41 12.08
N GLY A 138 14.93 -27.29 11.07
CA GLY A 138 15.67 -28.55 11.07
C GLY A 138 17.18 -28.35 11.10
N ALA A 139 17.69 -27.40 10.29
CA ALA A 139 19.10 -27.08 10.23
C ALA A 139 19.65 -26.48 11.54
N VAL A 140 18.83 -25.76 12.33
CA VAL A 140 19.26 -25.31 13.68
C VAL A 140 19.59 -26.49 14.59
N ASP A 141 18.83 -27.58 14.53
CA ASP A 141 18.99 -28.70 15.46
C ASP A 141 20.28 -29.48 15.21
N ASP A 142 20.72 -29.55 13.94
CA ASP A 142 21.92 -30.27 13.49
C ASP A 142 23.19 -29.38 13.45
N ASP A 143 23.09 -28.09 13.77
CA ASP A 143 24.19 -27.13 13.67
C ASP A 143 25.30 -27.32 14.74
N ASP A 144 26.53 -26.91 14.44
CA ASP A 144 27.69 -27.05 15.34
C ASP A 144 27.89 -25.86 16.31
N ALA A 145 27.05 -24.82 16.24
CA ALA A 145 27.08 -23.68 17.15
C ALA A 145 26.87 -24.08 18.63
N ALA A 146 27.22 -23.18 19.55
CA ALA A 146 27.03 -23.40 20.99
C ALA A 146 25.56 -23.75 21.33
N PRO A 147 25.29 -24.64 22.31
CA PRO A 147 23.92 -25.05 22.65
C PRO A 147 22.98 -23.88 22.99
N GLU A 148 23.49 -22.84 23.63
CA GLU A 148 22.75 -21.61 23.94
C GLU A 148 22.33 -20.86 22.68
N THR A 149 23.22 -20.78 21.68
CA THR A 149 22.99 -20.12 20.40
C THR A 149 21.91 -20.85 19.60
N ARG A 150 22.01 -22.18 19.48
CA ARG A 150 21.00 -22.99 18.80
C ARG A 150 19.63 -22.86 19.46
N ARG A 151 19.57 -22.98 20.80
CA ARG A 151 18.33 -22.81 21.55
C ARG A 151 17.70 -21.42 21.36
N ALA A 152 18.52 -20.37 21.33
CA ALA A 152 18.01 -19.03 21.04
C ALA A 152 17.45 -18.96 19.62
N ALA A 153 18.22 -19.35 18.60
CA ALA A 153 17.76 -19.35 17.21
C ALA A 153 16.47 -20.19 17.02
N ALA A 154 16.42 -21.40 17.59
CA ALA A 154 15.25 -22.28 17.55
C ALA A 154 14.00 -21.63 18.14
N ASN A 155 14.12 -20.95 19.29
CA ASN A 155 13.00 -20.25 19.92
C ASN A 155 12.46 -19.12 19.04
N HIS A 156 13.35 -18.34 18.41
CA HIS A 156 12.94 -17.25 17.51
C HIS A 156 12.33 -17.79 16.21
N LEU A 157 12.85 -18.87 15.62
CA LEU A 157 12.25 -19.49 14.44
C LEU A 157 10.90 -20.15 14.77
N ALA A 158 10.75 -20.72 15.97
CA ALA A 158 9.46 -21.24 16.43
C ALA A 158 8.42 -20.11 16.63
N LEU A 159 8.85 -18.91 17.07
CA LEU A 159 7.98 -17.73 17.09
C LEU A 159 7.53 -17.34 15.67
N ALA A 160 8.45 -17.33 14.69
CA ALA A 160 8.07 -17.04 13.30
C ALA A 160 7.10 -18.07 12.72
N ASP A 161 7.27 -19.34 13.08
CA ASP A 161 6.37 -20.43 12.68
C ASP A 161 4.97 -20.23 13.27
N SER A 162 4.87 -19.75 14.51
CA SER A 162 3.59 -19.47 15.17
C SER A 162 2.78 -18.34 14.54
N TRP A 163 3.42 -17.49 13.72
CA TRP A 163 2.71 -16.45 12.96
C TRP A 163 1.93 -17.01 11.77
N ASP A 164 2.22 -18.25 11.35
CA ASP A 164 1.52 -18.95 10.27
C ASP A 164 1.56 -18.20 8.91
N VAL A 165 2.57 -17.35 8.73
CA VAL A 165 2.73 -16.47 7.56
C VAL A 165 3.71 -17.02 6.53
N PHE A 166 4.53 -18.01 6.90
CA PHE A 166 5.52 -18.61 6.01
C PHE A 166 5.06 -20.00 5.52
N HIS A 167 5.04 -20.20 4.21
CA HIS A 167 4.65 -21.48 3.61
C HIS A 167 5.42 -21.72 2.29
N PRO A 168 5.82 -22.97 1.96
CA PRO A 168 6.52 -23.27 0.70
C PRO A 168 5.71 -22.88 -0.55
N GLU A 169 4.39 -23.07 -0.50
CA GLU A 169 3.43 -22.62 -1.52
C GLU A 169 2.84 -21.24 -1.21
N GLY A 170 3.60 -20.39 -0.50
CA GLY A 170 3.19 -19.01 -0.21
C GLY A 170 3.03 -18.20 -1.51
N LEU A 171 2.34 -17.07 -1.39
CA LEU A 171 2.04 -16.17 -2.50
C LEU A 171 3.28 -15.85 -3.33
N ASP A 172 3.17 -16.08 -4.63
CA ASP A 172 4.11 -15.62 -5.63
C ASP A 172 3.66 -14.24 -6.12
N PRO A 173 4.41 -13.16 -5.91
CA PRO A 173 4.02 -11.83 -6.35
C PRO A 173 3.71 -11.72 -7.86
N ARG A 174 4.20 -12.66 -8.69
CA ARG A 174 3.85 -12.72 -10.11
C ARG A 174 2.38 -13.10 -10.35
N SER A 175 1.77 -13.90 -9.48
CA SER A 175 0.36 -14.29 -9.62
C SER A 175 -0.60 -13.13 -9.35
N LEU A 176 -0.15 -12.13 -8.57
CA LEU A 176 -0.89 -10.89 -8.26
C LEU A 176 -0.92 -9.91 -9.43
N CYS A 177 -0.24 -10.21 -10.54
CA CYS A 177 -0.21 -9.37 -11.74
C CYS A 177 -1.35 -9.70 -12.72
N GLY A 178 -2.53 -10.05 -12.18
CA GLY A 178 -3.75 -10.37 -12.91
C GLY A 178 -4.51 -9.14 -13.44
N SER A 179 -5.68 -9.36 -14.06
CA SER A 179 -6.57 -8.27 -14.48
C SER A 179 -7.54 -7.82 -13.40
N SER A 180 -7.96 -8.73 -12.53
CA SER A 180 -8.80 -8.42 -11.38
C SER A 180 -7.92 -7.94 -10.21
N PRO A 181 -8.42 -7.07 -9.32
CA PRO A 181 -7.67 -6.69 -8.14
C PRO A 181 -7.42 -7.87 -7.21
N ASP A 182 -6.23 -7.90 -6.60
CA ASP A 182 -5.91 -8.75 -5.46
C ASP A 182 -5.92 -7.90 -4.18
N VAL A 183 -6.66 -8.33 -3.15
CA VAL A 183 -6.70 -7.68 -1.83
C VAL A 183 -6.05 -8.61 -0.82
N LEU A 184 -4.95 -8.17 -0.21
CA LEU A 184 -4.26 -8.89 0.85
C LEU A 184 -4.76 -8.36 2.19
N ASP A 185 -5.64 -9.11 2.85
CA ASP A 185 -6.17 -8.75 4.16
C ASP A 185 -5.17 -9.12 5.26
N LEU A 186 -4.63 -8.09 5.92
CA LEU A 186 -3.68 -8.23 7.04
C LEU A 186 -4.33 -7.90 8.39
N SER A 187 -5.65 -7.71 8.46
CA SER A 187 -6.34 -7.29 9.69
C SER A 187 -6.28 -8.32 10.83
N GLY A 188 -6.04 -9.59 10.50
CA GLY A 188 -5.80 -10.67 11.46
C GLY A 188 -4.34 -10.85 11.87
N LEU A 189 -3.40 -10.07 11.32
CA LEU A 189 -1.97 -10.23 11.55
C LEU A 189 -1.40 -9.14 12.46
N GLU A 190 -0.47 -9.54 13.32
CA GLU A 190 0.36 -8.60 14.08
C GLU A 190 1.32 -7.83 13.15
N ALA A 191 1.82 -6.69 13.63
CA ALA A 191 2.61 -5.76 12.80
C ALA A 191 3.86 -6.41 12.17
N THR A 192 4.57 -7.28 12.90
CA THR A 192 5.78 -7.95 12.43
C THR A 192 5.51 -8.93 11.27
N PRO A 193 4.62 -9.94 11.39
CA PRO A 193 4.29 -10.82 10.27
C PRO A 193 3.60 -10.08 9.11
N ALA A 194 2.75 -9.08 9.39
CA ALA A 194 2.18 -8.23 8.35
C ALA A 194 3.29 -7.52 7.54
N SER A 195 4.30 -6.98 8.22
CA SER A 195 5.45 -6.32 7.56
C SER A 195 6.26 -7.28 6.68
N ALA A 196 6.34 -8.57 7.05
CA ALA A 196 6.99 -9.58 6.21
C ALA A 196 6.24 -9.76 4.88
N VAL A 197 4.91 -9.87 4.93
CA VAL A 197 4.05 -9.96 3.74
C VAL A 197 4.23 -8.72 2.87
N VAL A 198 4.13 -7.52 3.44
CA VAL A 198 4.31 -6.25 2.69
C VAL A 198 5.69 -6.22 2.02
N ARG A 199 6.77 -6.61 2.72
CA ARG A 199 8.12 -6.62 2.16
C ARG A 199 8.21 -7.56 0.96
N VAL A 200 7.75 -8.81 1.12
CA VAL A 200 7.82 -9.83 0.06
C VAL A 200 7.02 -9.40 -1.16
N VAL A 201 5.79 -8.92 -0.96
CA VAL A 201 4.91 -8.48 -2.06
C VAL A 201 5.50 -7.26 -2.77
N ALA A 202 5.83 -6.20 -2.03
CA ALA A 202 6.37 -4.97 -2.62
C ALA A 202 7.67 -5.24 -3.39
N ARG A 203 8.58 -6.04 -2.82
CA ARG A 203 9.85 -6.36 -3.48
C ARG A 203 9.66 -7.30 -4.67
N GLY A 204 8.83 -8.32 -4.54
CA GLY A 204 8.59 -9.28 -5.62
C GLY A 204 7.87 -8.67 -6.82
N LEU A 205 6.94 -7.73 -6.63
CA LEU A 205 6.34 -6.97 -7.73
C LEU A 205 7.39 -6.17 -8.51
N TYR A 206 8.33 -5.54 -7.81
CA TYR A 206 9.47 -4.85 -8.41
C TYR A 206 10.37 -5.81 -9.19
N ASP A 207 10.81 -6.90 -8.57
CA ASP A 207 11.72 -7.86 -9.19
C ASP A 207 11.07 -8.55 -10.41
N ALA A 208 9.76 -8.84 -10.36
CA ALA A 208 9.01 -9.38 -11.49
C ALA A 208 9.00 -8.42 -12.71
N ARG A 209 8.87 -7.12 -12.46
CA ARG A 209 8.92 -6.09 -13.51
C ARG A 209 10.32 -5.88 -14.05
N VAL A 210 11.35 -5.90 -13.21
CA VAL A 210 12.76 -5.86 -13.64
C VAL A 210 13.10 -7.07 -14.52
N ALA A 211 12.62 -8.26 -14.15
CA ALA A 211 12.84 -9.49 -14.90
C ALA A 211 11.99 -9.58 -16.19
N GLY A 212 11.03 -8.68 -16.40
CA GLY A 212 10.08 -8.75 -17.52
C GLY A 212 9.17 -9.99 -17.47
N SER A 213 8.97 -10.57 -16.28
CA SER A 213 8.23 -11.83 -16.12
C SER A 213 6.71 -11.65 -16.03
N VAL A 214 6.23 -10.41 -15.93
CA VAL A 214 4.81 -10.07 -15.89
C VAL A 214 4.48 -8.99 -16.94
N PRO A 215 3.40 -9.15 -17.72
CA PRO A 215 3.08 -8.23 -18.82
C PRO A 215 2.34 -6.96 -18.37
N ARG A 216 1.71 -6.99 -17.19
CA ARG A 216 0.95 -5.86 -16.63
C ARG A 216 1.81 -5.03 -15.68
N ILE A 217 1.50 -3.74 -15.57
CA ILE A 217 2.08 -2.83 -14.58
C ILE A 217 1.36 -3.03 -13.25
N PRO A 218 1.99 -3.61 -12.22
CA PRO A 218 1.38 -3.71 -10.91
C PRO A 218 1.26 -2.33 -10.26
N TRP A 219 0.14 -2.13 -9.57
CA TRP A 219 -0.17 -0.95 -8.77
C TRP A 219 -0.40 -1.36 -7.33
N LEU A 220 0.59 -1.14 -6.47
CA LEU A 220 0.51 -1.44 -5.05
C LEU A 220 -0.20 -0.31 -4.30
N LEU A 221 -1.41 -0.55 -3.82
CA LEU A 221 -2.18 0.36 -2.97
C LEU A 221 -2.05 -0.10 -1.52
N LEU A 222 -1.29 0.64 -0.71
CA LEU A 222 -1.05 0.31 0.70
C LEU A 222 -1.82 1.26 1.60
N ASP A 223 -2.87 0.77 2.28
CA ASP A 223 -3.52 1.55 3.33
C ASP A 223 -2.73 1.51 4.65
N GLU A 224 -2.91 2.53 5.48
CA GLU A 224 -2.17 2.75 6.72
C GLU A 224 -0.66 2.52 6.63
N ALA A 225 -0.04 3.00 5.54
CA ALA A 225 1.38 2.81 5.20
C ALA A 225 2.37 3.21 6.31
N HIS A 226 1.97 4.09 7.24
CA HIS A 226 2.77 4.45 8.40
C HIS A 226 3.05 3.27 9.35
N ALA A 227 2.23 2.21 9.33
CA ALA A 227 2.46 1.00 10.11
C ALA A 227 3.67 0.19 9.62
N PHE A 228 4.10 0.42 8.37
CA PHE A 228 5.18 -0.31 7.70
C PHE A 228 6.42 0.56 7.42
N ALA A 229 6.34 1.85 7.76
CA ALA A 229 7.43 2.81 7.61
C ALA A 229 8.49 2.61 8.69
N GLY A 230 9.77 2.69 8.31
CA GLY A 230 10.91 2.60 9.24
C GLY A 230 11.16 1.21 9.85
N GLY A 231 10.50 0.15 9.35
CA GLY A 231 10.73 -1.23 9.77
C GLY A 231 11.04 -2.16 8.60
N LEU A 232 10.72 -3.44 8.78
CA LEU A 232 11.07 -4.51 7.85
C LEU A 232 10.65 -4.24 6.38
N ALA A 233 9.48 -3.65 6.14
CA ALA A 233 8.99 -3.38 4.79
C ALA A 233 9.59 -2.12 4.14
N ASP A 234 10.16 -1.21 4.94
CA ASP A 234 10.63 0.11 4.49
C ASP A 234 11.61 0.06 3.31
N PRO A 235 12.62 -0.85 3.26
CA PRO A 235 13.52 -0.93 2.11
C PRO A 235 12.82 -1.26 0.80
N ALA A 236 11.77 -2.10 0.83
CA ALA A 236 10.99 -2.45 -0.35
C ALA A 236 10.11 -1.28 -0.79
N LEU A 237 9.44 -0.61 0.15
CA LEU A 237 8.61 0.57 -0.13
C LEU A 237 9.44 1.72 -0.70
N ARG A 238 10.63 1.99 -0.14
CA ARG A 238 11.57 2.98 -0.69
C ARG A 238 12.04 2.63 -2.10
N THR A 239 12.24 1.35 -2.37
CA THR A 239 12.61 0.88 -3.71
C THR A 239 11.48 1.21 -4.70
N LEU A 240 10.23 0.95 -4.35
CA LEU A 240 9.09 1.32 -5.21
C LEU A 240 9.00 2.83 -5.43
N LEU A 241 9.11 3.63 -4.37
CA LEU A 241 9.05 5.10 -4.45
C LEU A 241 10.16 5.70 -5.33
N THR A 242 11.39 5.21 -5.20
CA THR A 242 12.56 5.83 -5.86
C THR A 242 12.91 5.21 -7.20
N ARG A 243 12.58 3.92 -7.40
CA ARG A 243 13.02 3.14 -8.56
C ARG A 243 11.88 2.45 -9.28
N GLY A 244 10.66 2.41 -8.74
CA GLY A 244 9.52 1.70 -9.33
C GLY A 244 9.08 2.22 -10.70
N ARG A 245 9.31 3.51 -10.99
CA ARG A 245 8.93 4.13 -12.27
C ARG A 245 9.62 3.49 -13.48
N ALA A 246 10.91 3.17 -13.38
CA ALA A 246 11.69 2.63 -14.50
C ALA A 246 11.27 1.20 -14.94
N PRO A 247 11.14 0.21 -14.04
CA PRO A 247 10.64 -1.12 -14.39
C PRO A 247 9.11 -1.15 -14.59
N GLY A 248 8.37 -0.15 -14.11
CA GLY A 248 6.92 -0.10 -14.28
C GLY A 248 6.17 -0.70 -13.12
N VAL A 249 6.29 -0.12 -11.93
CA VAL A 249 5.47 -0.42 -10.74
C VAL A 249 4.90 0.88 -10.19
N GLY A 250 3.57 0.99 -10.17
CA GLY A 250 2.87 2.08 -9.49
C GLY A 250 2.76 1.79 -7.99
N VAL A 251 2.87 2.81 -7.15
CA VAL A 251 2.71 2.68 -5.70
C VAL A 251 1.87 3.84 -5.17
N VAL A 252 0.91 3.54 -4.31
CA VAL A 252 0.08 4.51 -3.61
C VAL A 252 0.14 4.22 -2.12
N LEU A 253 0.75 5.12 -1.35
CA LEU A 253 0.84 5.01 0.10
C LEU A 253 -0.24 5.88 0.76
N ALA A 254 -1.21 5.24 1.40
CA ALA A 254 -2.24 5.94 2.15
C ALA A 254 -1.89 6.01 3.63
N THR A 255 -2.07 7.17 4.26
CA THR A 255 -1.84 7.28 5.70
C THR A 255 -2.57 8.46 6.32
N GLN A 256 -2.96 8.31 7.58
CA GLN A 256 -3.42 9.43 8.39
C GLN A 256 -2.30 10.21 9.08
N ARG A 257 -1.07 9.68 9.06
CA ARG A 257 0.13 10.25 9.70
C ARG A 257 1.25 10.45 8.67
N PRO A 258 1.13 11.39 7.73
CA PRO A 258 2.21 11.66 6.78
C PRO A 258 3.55 12.00 7.45
N SER A 259 3.55 12.57 8.67
CA SER A 259 4.81 12.84 9.39
C SER A 259 5.55 11.59 9.86
N ALA A 260 4.91 10.40 9.82
CA ALA A 260 5.53 9.12 10.16
C ALA A 260 6.10 8.40 8.93
N LEU A 261 5.83 8.89 7.72
CA LEU A 261 6.44 8.35 6.51
C LEU A 261 7.89 8.82 6.39
N PRO A 262 8.76 8.05 5.70
CA PRO A 262 10.09 8.53 5.39
C PRO A 262 10.01 9.75 4.46
N GLU A 263 10.92 10.71 4.60
CA GLU A 263 10.95 11.94 3.80
C GLU A 263 10.88 11.68 2.28
N VAL A 264 11.54 10.59 1.84
CA VAL A 264 11.54 10.16 0.44
C VAL A 264 10.14 9.82 -0.11
N ALA A 265 9.19 9.42 0.75
CA ALA A 265 7.83 9.13 0.32
C ALA A 265 7.10 10.39 -0.13
N VAL A 266 7.34 11.52 0.54
CA VAL A 266 6.70 12.80 0.17
C VAL A 266 7.49 13.47 -0.97
N SER A 267 8.82 13.44 -0.92
CA SER A 267 9.66 14.14 -1.92
C SER A 267 9.79 13.42 -3.26
N GLN A 268 9.50 12.12 -3.33
CA GLN A 268 9.45 11.37 -4.60
C GLN A 268 8.02 11.15 -5.09
N ALA A 269 7.01 11.56 -4.33
CA ALA A 269 5.64 11.42 -4.78
C ALA A 269 5.34 12.43 -5.89
N ASP A 270 5.15 11.94 -7.11
CA ASP A 270 4.74 12.79 -8.23
C ASP A 270 3.27 13.17 -8.14
N LEU A 271 2.49 12.45 -7.32
CA LEU A 271 1.10 12.76 -7.01
C LEU A 271 0.86 12.80 -5.50
N ARG A 272 0.34 13.91 -4.99
CA ARG A 272 -0.05 14.06 -3.58
C ARG A 272 -1.54 14.35 -3.48
N VAL A 273 -2.32 13.38 -3.03
CA VAL A 273 -3.76 13.51 -2.81
C VAL A 273 -4.02 13.81 -1.33
N VAL A 274 -4.26 15.09 -1.05
CA VAL A 274 -4.33 15.64 0.31
C VAL A 274 -5.78 15.93 0.66
N HIS A 275 -6.40 15.01 1.39
CA HIS A 275 -7.66 15.28 2.07
C HIS A 275 -7.44 16.18 3.30
N ARG A 276 -8.52 16.45 4.03
CA ARG A 276 -8.48 17.26 5.24
C ARG A 276 -7.44 16.73 6.24
N LEU A 277 -6.41 17.54 6.51
CA LEU A 277 -5.45 17.38 7.60
C LEU A 277 -5.69 18.46 8.66
N THR A 278 -5.46 18.12 9.93
CA THR A 278 -5.67 19.04 11.06
C THR A 278 -4.50 19.10 12.03
N ALA A 279 -3.65 18.09 12.06
CA ALA A 279 -2.46 18.07 12.90
C ALA A 279 -1.34 18.89 12.25
N GLY A 280 -0.74 19.81 13.02
CA GLY A 280 0.33 20.68 12.54
C GLY A 280 1.52 19.92 11.93
N PRO A 281 2.09 18.91 12.61
CA PRO A 281 3.20 18.12 12.07
C PRO A 281 2.87 17.44 10.73
N ASP A 282 1.64 16.94 10.57
CA ASP A 282 1.21 16.29 9.33
C ASP A 282 1.03 17.28 8.18
N VAL A 283 0.49 18.47 8.46
CA VAL A 283 0.40 19.55 7.46
C VAL A 283 1.80 20.02 7.06
N SER A 284 2.69 20.20 8.02
CA SER A 284 4.09 20.60 7.76
C SER A 284 4.85 19.54 6.96
N ALA A 285 4.66 18.25 7.24
CA ALA A 285 5.29 17.17 6.49
C ALA A 285 4.90 17.20 5.00
N MET A 286 3.63 17.47 4.70
CA MET A 286 3.18 17.60 3.31
C MET A 286 3.65 18.91 2.67
N ALA A 287 3.64 20.01 3.42
CA ALA A 287 4.06 21.32 2.95
C ALA A 287 5.58 21.44 2.74
N ALA A 288 6.37 20.56 3.37
CA ALA A 288 7.82 20.53 3.23
C ALA A 288 8.28 20.24 1.79
N ALA A 289 7.42 19.58 1.00
CA ALA A 289 7.63 19.33 -0.43
C ALA A 289 6.77 20.25 -1.31
N ASP A 290 6.24 21.36 -0.79
CA ASP A 290 5.45 22.30 -1.60
C ASP A 290 6.29 22.77 -2.80
N PRO A 291 5.78 22.59 -4.03
CA PRO A 291 6.55 22.90 -5.22
C PRO A 291 6.56 24.41 -5.46
N THR A 292 7.56 24.91 -6.17
CA THR A 292 7.74 26.35 -6.40
C THR A 292 6.64 27.00 -7.24
N TYR A 293 5.94 26.22 -8.08
CA TYR A 293 4.79 26.68 -8.86
C TYR A 293 3.50 26.79 -8.03
N PHE A 294 3.55 26.41 -6.75
CA PHE A 294 2.40 26.50 -5.87
C PHE A 294 2.36 27.88 -5.18
N ASP A 295 1.69 28.84 -5.82
CA ASP A 295 1.64 30.24 -5.37
C ASP A 295 1.02 30.43 -3.97
N GLU A 296 0.10 29.56 -3.58
CA GLU A 296 -0.49 29.52 -2.23
C GLU A 296 0.10 28.36 -1.41
N SER A 297 0.14 28.48 -0.09
CA SER A 297 0.56 27.34 0.75
C SER A 297 -0.48 26.20 0.73
N LEU A 298 -0.03 24.94 0.81
CA LEU A 298 -0.91 23.76 0.97
C LEU A 298 -1.93 23.97 2.09
N ARG A 299 -1.47 24.54 3.20
CA ARG A 299 -2.28 24.84 4.38
C ARG A 299 -3.50 25.72 4.08
N ALA A 300 -3.39 26.67 3.16
CA ALA A 300 -4.47 27.59 2.82
C ALA A 300 -5.58 26.92 2.00
N ARG A 301 -5.22 25.93 1.17
CA ARG A 301 -6.14 25.25 0.24
C ARG A 301 -6.66 23.89 0.75
N LEU A 302 -6.23 23.45 1.94
CA LEU A 302 -6.71 22.18 2.50
C LEU A 302 -8.24 22.09 2.51
N PRO A 303 -8.82 21.00 1.99
CA PRO A 303 -10.27 20.85 1.93
C PRO A 303 -10.88 20.70 3.32
N ARG A 304 -12.09 21.23 3.50
CA ARG A 304 -12.85 21.13 4.77
C ARG A 304 -13.89 20.02 4.75
N GLU A 305 -14.45 19.76 3.58
CA GLU A 305 -15.49 18.76 3.34
C GLU A 305 -14.89 17.35 3.18
N ARG A 306 -15.60 16.34 3.68
CA ARG A 306 -15.24 14.93 3.48
C ARG A 306 -15.38 14.58 2.00
N GLY A 307 -14.47 13.75 1.49
CA GLY A 307 -14.47 13.32 0.08
C GLY A 307 -13.90 14.36 -0.88
N CYS A 308 -13.56 15.56 -0.40
CA CYS A 308 -12.77 16.53 -1.16
C CYS A 308 -11.28 16.33 -0.87
N ALA A 309 -10.45 16.54 -1.89
CA ALA A 309 -8.99 16.45 -1.83
C ALA A 309 -8.37 17.59 -2.63
N LEU A 310 -7.23 18.09 -2.16
CA LEU A 310 -6.30 18.87 -2.97
C LEU A 310 -5.32 17.88 -3.61
N VAL A 311 -5.21 17.87 -4.93
CA VAL A 311 -4.28 17.01 -5.66
C VAL A 311 -3.16 17.86 -6.21
N VAL A 312 -1.95 17.65 -5.72
CA VAL A 312 -0.72 18.24 -6.28
C VAL A 312 -0.15 17.26 -7.29
N ASP A 313 0.05 17.73 -8.50
CA ASP A 313 0.56 16.97 -9.64
C ASP A 313 1.90 17.56 -10.08
N ASP A 314 2.98 16.88 -9.72
CA ASP A 314 4.33 17.30 -10.05
C ASP A 314 4.70 16.94 -11.51
N THR A 315 3.92 16.06 -12.18
CA THR A 315 4.15 15.71 -13.59
C THR A 315 3.75 16.84 -14.53
N THR A 316 2.64 17.52 -14.23
CA THR A 316 2.12 18.65 -15.01
C THR A 316 2.34 20.00 -14.34
N GLU A 317 2.95 20.03 -13.16
CA GLU A 317 3.19 21.23 -12.36
C GLU A 317 1.88 21.99 -12.02
N THR A 318 0.85 21.24 -11.63
CA THR A 318 -0.49 21.79 -11.37
C THR A 318 -1.07 21.35 -10.03
N VAL A 319 -2.05 22.11 -9.54
CA VAL A 319 -2.76 21.83 -8.28
C VAL A 319 -4.26 21.90 -8.48
N HIS A 320 -4.96 20.82 -8.12
CA HIS A 320 -6.36 20.62 -8.42
C HIS A 320 -7.21 20.44 -7.15
N ASP A 321 -8.31 21.17 -7.05
CA ASP A 321 -9.37 20.88 -6.08
C ASP A 321 -10.32 19.83 -6.66
N VAL A 322 -10.41 18.66 -6.03
CA VAL A 322 -11.18 17.51 -6.54
C VAL A 322 -12.18 17.03 -5.50
N ARG A 323 -13.41 16.77 -5.93
CA ARG A 323 -14.39 15.96 -5.19
C ARG A 323 -14.30 14.52 -5.73
N VAL A 324 -13.89 13.60 -4.86
CA VAL A 324 -13.76 12.18 -5.20
C VAL A 324 -15.16 11.59 -5.43
N ARG A 325 -15.31 10.82 -6.50
CA ARG A 325 -16.61 10.21 -6.83
C ARG A 325 -17.06 9.21 -5.75
N PRO A 326 -18.35 8.88 -5.67
CA PRO A 326 -18.82 7.72 -4.92
C PRO A 326 -18.16 6.44 -5.44
N ARG A 327 -17.90 5.50 -4.52
CA ARG A 327 -17.54 4.12 -4.86
C ARG A 327 -18.73 3.42 -5.50
N GLU A 328 -18.44 2.49 -6.38
CA GLU A 328 -19.44 1.60 -6.98
C GLU A 328 -19.60 0.33 -6.14
N THR A 329 -18.54 -0.05 -5.46
CA THR A 329 -18.50 -1.15 -4.49
C THR A 329 -18.75 -0.66 -3.06
N PRO A 330 -19.26 -1.50 -2.14
CA PRO A 330 -19.51 -1.09 -0.76
C PRO A 330 -18.25 -0.63 -0.02
N ASP A 331 -18.42 0.33 0.89
CA ASP A 331 -17.37 0.82 1.77
C ASP A 331 -17.41 0.09 3.12
N GLY A 332 -16.42 -0.76 3.39
CA GLY A 332 -16.27 -1.48 4.66
C GLY A 332 -15.80 -0.60 5.82
N GLY A 333 -15.35 0.64 5.56
CA GLY A 333 -14.80 1.55 6.57
C GLY A 333 -15.83 2.26 7.46
N ALA A 334 -17.10 1.84 7.44
CA ALA A 334 -18.15 2.45 8.25
C ALA A 334 -17.84 2.28 9.74
N THR A 335 -17.87 3.39 10.49
CA THR A 335 -17.66 3.32 11.95
C THR A 335 -18.79 2.50 12.59
N PRO A 336 -18.48 1.45 13.37
CA PRO A 336 -19.49 0.68 14.08
C PRO A 336 -20.37 1.59 14.92
N ARG A 337 -21.68 1.37 14.88
CA ARG A 337 -22.64 2.08 15.73
C ARG A 337 -23.06 1.16 16.86
N ALA A 338 -23.02 1.67 18.09
CA ALA A 338 -23.51 0.93 19.27
C ALA A 338 -25.01 0.61 19.19
N VAL A 339 -25.75 1.37 18.37
CA VAL A 339 -27.18 1.14 18.11
C VAL A 339 -27.33 0.96 16.60
N SER A 340 -27.84 -0.20 16.19
CA SER A 340 -28.30 -0.44 14.82
C SER A 340 -29.35 0.59 14.47
N ALA A 341 -29.22 1.28 13.32
CA ALA A 341 -30.30 2.12 12.83
C ALA A 341 -31.57 1.25 12.73
N PRO A 342 -32.75 1.73 13.17
CA PRO A 342 -33.98 0.98 13.00
C PRO A 342 -34.12 0.69 11.51
N GLY A 343 -34.18 -0.59 11.16
CA GLY A 343 -34.34 -1.03 9.79
C GLY A 343 -35.50 -0.27 9.17
N SER A 344 -35.27 0.31 7.99
CA SER A 344 -36.33 0.75 7.11
C SER A 344 -37.18 -0.48 6.79
N SER A 345 -38.17 -0.73 7.64
CA SER A 345 -39.29 -1.60 7.33
C SER A 345 -40.06 -0.87 6.24
N GLU A 346 -39.81 -1.26 4.99
CA GLU A 346 -40.86 -1.26 3.99
C GLU A 346 -42.04 -2.02 4.62
N THR A 347 -43.05 -1.27 5.05
CA THR A 347 -44.37 -1.82 5.24
C THR A 347 -45.22 -1.17 4.17
N ILE A 348 -45.52 -2.01 3.19
CA ILE A 348 -46.63 -1.90 2.25
C ILE A 348 -47.91 -1.56 3.04
N GLU A 349 -48.53 -0.43 2.72
CA GLU A 349 -49.97 -0.26 2.52
C GLU A 349 -50.24 0.95 1.62
#